data_AF-Q46299-F1
#
_entry.id   AF-Q46299-F1
#
_cell.length_a   1.000
_cell.length_b   1.000
_cell.length_c   1.000
_cell.angle_alpha   90.00
_cell.angle_beta   90.00
_cell.angle_gamma   90.00
#
_symmetry.space_group_name_H-M   'P 1'
#
loop_
_entity.id
_entity.type
_entity.pdbx_description
1 polymer ?
#
loop_
_entity_poly.entity_id
_entity_poly.type
_entity_poly.pdbx_seq_one_letter_code
_entity_poly.pdbx_strand_id
1 'polypeptide(L)'
;MSKSDSIFKAVGFRTYSILSGSMEPEINTGDLAIVKSIDADDVKVGDIITFKYEGKVVTHRVLEKNEEGFITKGDNNNANDT
;
A
#
# COMPACT_ATOMS: atom_id res chain seq x y z
N MET A 1 -10.79 8.29 17.34
CA MET A 1 -10.82 8.28 15.86
C MET A 1 -10.23 9.59 15.37
N SER A 2 -9.23 9.60 14.50
CA SER A 2 -8.65 10.85 13.98
C SER A 2 -9.60 11.53 12.98
N LYS A 3 -9.55 12.86 12.87
CA LYS A 3 -10.30 13.61 11.84
C LYS A 3 -10.02 13.05 10.44
N SER A 4 -8.77 12.62 10.19
CA SER A 4 -8.34 11.97 8.95
C SER A 4 -9.07 10.64 8.67
N ASP A 5 -9.39 9.86 9.71
CA ASP A 5 -10.08 8.57 9.55
C ASP A 5 -11.55 8.78 9.15
N SER A 6 -12.20 9.81 9.69
CA SER A 6 -13.57 10.17 9.33
C SER A 6 -13.68 10.66 7.89
N ILE A 7 -12.70 11.45 7.43
CA ILE A 7 -12.66 11.93 6.03
C ILE A 7 -12.42 10.76 5.08
N PHE A 8 -11.53 9.82 5.46
CA PHE A 8 -11.29 8.62 4.67
C PHE A 8 -12.56 7.78 4.47
N LYS A 9 -13.35 7.59 5.53
CA LYS A 9 -14.65 6.89 5.44
C LYS A 9 -15.66 7.60 4.54
N ALA A 10 -15.63 8.93 4.46
CA ALA A 10 -16.58 9.71 3.67
C ALA A 10 -16.19 9.84 2.19
N VAL A 11 -14.89 10.00 1.91
CA VAL A 11 -14.36 10.31 0.57
C VAL A 11 -13.81 9.06 -0.13
N GLY A 12 -13.39 8.05 0.62
CA GLY A 12 -12.80 6.82 0.10
C GLY A 12 -11.34 6.95 -0.35
N PHE A 13 -10.70 8.09 -0.11
CA PHE A 13 -9.30 8.35 -0.47
C PHE A 13 -8.49 8.88 0.72
N ARG A 14 -7.21 8.50 0.78
CA ARG A 14 -6.22 9.00 1.74
C ARG A 14 -4.91 9.31 1.01
N THR A 15 -4.20 10.30 1.50
CA THR A 15 -2.89 10.68 0.96
C THR A 15 -1.76 10.23 1.86
N TYR A 16 -0.64 9.82 1.27
CA TYR A 16 0.60 9.48 1.96
C TYR A 16 1.80 10.08 1.23
N SER A 17 2.78 10.58 1.99
CA SER A 17 4.09 10.93 1.44
C SER A 17 4.97 9.69 1.41
N ILE A 18 5.64 9.44 0.29
CA ILE A 18 6.56 8.31 0.14
C ILE A 18 7.91 8.67 0.76
N LEU A 19 8.31 7.90 1.77
CA LEU A 19 9.50 8.17 2.59
C LEU A 19 10.71 7.28 2.25
N SER A 20 10.52 6.26 1.42
CA SER A 20 11.57 5.29 1.07
C SER A 20 11.49 4.90 -0.40
N GLY A 21 12.65 4.59 -1.00
CA GLY A 21 12.76 4.13 -2.39
C GLY A 21 12.49 2.64 -2.61
N SER A 22 11.65 2.00 -1.79
CA SER A 22 11.32 0.57 -1.94
C SER A 22 10.49 0.28 -3.19
N MET A 23 9.81 1.28 -3.73
CA MET A 23 8.98 1.19 -4.93
C MET A 23 9.61 1.84 -6.17
N GLU A 24 10.89 2.23 -6.09
CA GLU A 24 11.59 2.77 -7.26
C GLU A 24 11.82 1.67 -8.32
N PRO A 25 11.79 2.00 -9.62
CA PRO A 25 11.62 3.35 -10.19
C PRO A 25 10.16 3.78 -10.39
N GLU A 26 9.16 2.94 -10.08
CA GLU A 26 7.75 3.22 -10.43
C GLU A 26 7.13 4.30 -9.53
N ILE A 27 7.50 4.32 -8.24
CA ILE A 27 7.12 5.38 -7.29
C ILE A 27 8.38 5.87 -6.58
N ASN A 28 8.64 7.18 -6.63
CA ASN A 28 9.87 7.77 -6.14
C ASN A 28 9.72 8.32 -4.72
N THR A 29 10.85 8.38 -4.01
CA THR A 29 10.91 9.08 -2.73
C THR A 29 10.50 10.54 -2.87
N GLY A 30 9.61 11.03 -2.01
CA GLY A 30 9.07 12.39 -2.06
C GLY A 30 7.75 12.53 -2.80
N ASP A 31 7.31 11.49 -3.52
CA ASP A 31 6.01 11.48 -4.18
C ASP A 31 4.85 11.53 -3.17
N LEU A 32 3.70 12.03 -3.63
CA LEU A 32 2.43 12.02 -2.89
C LEU A 32 1.52 10.94 -3.47
N ALA A 33 1.35 9.84 -2.74
CA ALA A 33 0.42 8.78 -3.10
C ALA A 33 -1.01 9.17 -2.72
N ILE A 34 -1.94 9.01 -3.67
CA ILE A 34 -3.39 9.10 -3.42
C ILE A 34 -3.95 7.68 -3.45
N VAL A 35 -4.34 7.18 -2.28
CA VAL A 35 -4.72 5.80 -2.07
C VAL A 35 -6.23 5.70 -1.94
N LYS A 36 -6.86 4.89 -2.79
CA LYS A 36 -8.29 4.56 -2.72
C LYS A 36 -8.52 3.39 -1.77
N SER A 37 -9.56 3.47 -0.93
CA SER A 37 -10.03 2.31 -0.18
C SER A 37 -10.76 1.36 -1.13
N ILE A 38 -10.33 0.10 -1.14
CA ILE A 38 -11.00 -1.01 -1.83
C ILE A 38 -11.18 -2.18 -0.86
N ASP A 39 -12.07 -3.10 -1.19
CA ASP A 39 -12.17 -4.36 -0.46
C ASP A 39 -10.93 -5.22 -0.76
N ALA A 40 -10.49 -6.02 0.21
CA ALA A 40 -9.38 -6.96 0.01
C ALA A 40 -9.72 -7.99 -1.09
N ASP A 41 -10.99 -8.35 -1.22
CA ASP A 41 -11.45 -9.29 -2.26
C ASP A 41 -11.27 -8.73 -3.68
N ASP A 42 -11.25 -7.40 -3.84
CA ASP A 42 -11.06 -6.72 -5.13
C ASP A 42 -9.58 -6.57 -5.54
N VAL A 43 -8.65 -6.73 -4.61
CA VAL A 43 -7.19 -6.63 -4.86
C VAL A 43 -6.74 -7.76 -5.80
N LYS A 44 -5.89 -7.44 -6.76
CA LYS A 44 -5.35 -8.39 -7.74
C LYS A 44 -3.82 -8.46 -7.69
N VAL A 45 -3.28 -9.57 -8.18
CA VAL A 45 -1.84 -9.68 -8.42
C VAL A 45 -1.40 -8.59 -9.40
N GLY A 46 -0.33 -7.88 -9.05
CA GLY A 46 0.19 -6.73 -9.78
C GLY A 46 -0.22 -5.37 -9.22
N ASP A 47 -1.27 -5.30 -8.39
CA ASP A 47 -1.71 -4.05 -7.76
C ASP A 47 -0.67 -3.55 -6.75
N ILE A 48 -0.52 -2.22 -6.66
CA ILE A 48 0.26 -1.58 -5.60
C ILE A 48 -0.70 -1.17 -4.49
N ILE A 49 -0.50 -1.74 -3.30
CA ILE A 49 -1.38 -1.52 -2.14
C ILE A 49 -0.62 -0.89 -0.98
N THR A 50 -1.35 -0.09 -0.19
CA THR A 50 -0.84 0.49 1.06
C THR A 50 -1.52 -0.17 2.24
N PHE A 51 -0.74 -0.75 3.16
CA PHE A 51 -1.23 -1.48 4.32
C PHE A 51 -0.42 -1.15 5.58
N LYS A 52 -0.89 -1.63 6.73
CA LYS A 52 -0.16 -1.51 8.00
C LYS A 52 0.54 -2.82 8.33
N TYR A 53 1.84 -2.75 8.59
CA TYR A 53 2.66 -3.88 9.00
C TYR A 53 3.58 -3.46 10.14
N GLU A 54 3.56 -4.19 11.25
CA GLU A 54 4.36 -3.89 12.46
C GLU A 54 4.30 -2.41 12.91
N GLY A 55 3.12 -1.80 12.83
CA GLY A 55 2.90 -0.40 13.21
C GLY A 55 3.37 0.64 12.19
N LYS A 56 3.96 0.23 11.07
CA LYS A 56 4.35 1.10 9.95
C LYS A 56 3.33 1.04 8.83
N VAL A 57 3.25 2.11 8.04
CA VAL A 57 2.49 2.12 6.78
C VAL A 57 3.45 1.77 5.66
N VAL A 58 3.14 0.72 4.91
CA VAL A 58 3.98 0.15 3.85
C VAL A 58 3.18 0.22 2.55
N THR A 59 3.86 0.52 1.43
CA THR A 59 3.26 0.52 0.09
C THR A 59 4.08 -0.40 -0.79
N HIS A 60 3.53 -1.53 -1.21
CA HIS A 60 4.22 -2.57 -1.99
C HIS A 60 3.31 -3.18 -3.07
N ARG A 61 3.90 -3.87 -4.04
CA ARG A 61 3.18 -4.59 -5.09
C ARG A 61 2.77 -5.98 -4.62
N VAL A 62 1.54 -6.38 -4.94
CA VAL A 62 1.03 -7.73 -4.71
C VAL A 62 1.66 -8.69 -5.73
N LEU A 63 2.40 -9.67 -5.25
CA LEU A 63 2.98 -10.74 -6.07
C LEU A 63 2.07 -11.97 -6.10
N GLU A 64 1.43 -12.28 -4.98
CA GLU A 64 0.51 -13.41 -4.86
C GLU A 64 -0.70 -13.04 -3.98
N LYS A 65 -1.83 -13.67 -4.28
CA LYS A 65 -3.07 -13.61 -3.49
C LYS A 65 -3.58 -15.03 -3.28
N ASN A 66 -3.80 -15.42 -2.04
CA ASN A 66 -4.35 -16.71 -1.66
C ASN A 66 -5.33 -16.55 -0.48
N GLU A 67 -5.85 -17.66 0.04
CA GLU A 67 -6.81 -17.64 1.16
C GLU A 67 -6.19 -17.15 2.48
N GLU A 68 -4.86 -17.21 2.62
CA GLU A 68 -4.13 -16.77 3.81
C GLU A 68 -3.81 -15.27 3.77
N GLY A 69 -3.82 -14.66 2.58
CA GLY A 69 -3.63 -13.23 2.40
C GLY A 69 -2.87 -12.87 1.12
N PHE A 70 -1.92 -11.94 1.26
CA PHE A 70 -1.15 -11.38 0.17
C PHE A 70 0.34 -11.54 0.43
N ILE A 71 1.09 -11.98 -0.58
CA ILE A 71 2.54 -11.81 -0.60
C ILE A 71 2.81 -10.53 -1.36
N THR A 72 3.51 -9.60 -0.72
CA THR A 72 3.83 -8.29 -1.31
C THR A 72 5.32 -8.08 -1.39
N LYS A 73 5.74 -7.13 -2.24
CA LYS A 73 7.15 -6.78 -2.36
C LYS A 73 7.31 -5.35 -2.84
N GLY A 74 8.25 -4.62 -2.26
CA GLY A 74 8.76 -3.39 -2.87
C GLY A 74 9.44 -3.71 -4.20
N ASP A 75 9.14 -2.95 -5.25
CA ASP A 75 9.72 -3.16 -6.58
C ASP A 75 11.27 -3.13 -6.57
N ASN A 76 11.85 -2.36 -5.66
CA ASN A 76 13.28 -2.22 -5.42
C ASN A 76 13.82 -3.07 -4.25
N ASN A 77 12.99 -3.89 -3.61
CA ASN A 77 13.42 -4.72 -2.48
C ASN A 77 14.09 -6.02 -2.98
N ASN A 78 14.96 -6.61 -2.15
CA ASN A 78 15.60 -7.90 -2.43
C ASN A 78 14.87 -9.10 -1.81
N ALA A 79 13.86 -8.86 -0.97
CA ALA A 79 13.10 -9.88 -0.27
C ALA A 79 11.61 -9.56 -0.32
N ASN A 80 10.78 -10.60 -0.20
CA ASN A 80 9.33 -10.49 -0.13
C ASN A 80 8.87 -10.15 1.28
N ASP A 81 7.76 -9.44 1.38
CA ASP A 81 7.03 -9.21 2.61
C ASP A 81 5.81 -10.15 2.62
N THR A 82 5.71 -10.96 3.68
CA THR A 82 4.59 -11.89 3.94
C THR A 82 3.58 -11.28 4.90
#